data_AF-A0A1G3QE32-F1
#
_entry.id   AF-A0A1G3QE32-F1
#
_cell.length_a   1.000
_cell.length_b   1.000
_cell.length_c   1.000
_cell.angle_alpha   90.00
_cell.angle_beta   90.00
_cell.angle_gamma   90.00
#
_symmetry.space_group_name_H-M   'P 1'
#
loop_
_entity.id
_entity.type
_entity.pdbx_description
1 polymer ?
#
loop_
_entity_poly.entity_id
_entity_poly.type
_entity_poly.pdbx_seq_one_letter_code
_entity_poly.pdbx_strand_id
1 'polypeptide(L)'
;MQVWKGCGQGMLLYLAALQGIPTHLYEAADIDGASNWQKFLHITLPLLGPTHFYNIITGVIGTFQQFGAQYVMTQGGPAGSTTTIVYYIYNNAFQWFKMGYASAIAWVLFLMVFIATIINWRYTGTKLYT
;
A
#
# COMPACT_ATOMS: atom_id res chain seq x y z
N MET A 1 -10.51 -6.50 8.66
CA MET A 1 -9.19 -6.73 9.28
C MET A 1 -8.07 -5.91 8.65
N GLN A 2 -7.97 -5.83 7.31
CA GLN A 2 -6.84 -5.15 6.65
C GLN A 2 -6.73 -3.65 6.94
N VAL A 3 -7.86 -2.94 6.90
CA VAL A 3 -7.87 -1.50 7.24
C VAL A 3 -7.38 -1.29 8.67
N TRP A 4 -7.91 -2.04 9.64
CA TRP A 4 -7.49 -1.94 11.05
C TRP A 4 -5.99 -2.22 11.25
N LYS A 5 -5.46 -3.29 10.64
CA LYS A 5 -4.04 -3.63 10.73
C LYS A 5 -3.14 -2.59 10.03
N GLY A 6 -3.56 -2.09 8.88
CA GLY A 6 -2.81 -1.12 8.09
C GLY A 6 -2.83 0.31 8.67
N CYS A 7 -3.91 0.69 9.35
CA CYS A 7 -4.07 2.03 9.92
C CYS A 7 -2.95 2.38 10.92
N GLY A 8 -2.55 1.44 11.78
CA GLY A 8 -1.50 1.69 12.77
C GLY A 8 -0.14 1.99 12.12
N GLN A 9 0.25 1.19 11.12
CA GLN A 9 1.50 1.41 10.38
C GLN A 9 1.47 2.73 9.59
N GLY A 10 0.34 2.99 8.91
CA GLY A 10 0.16 4.23 8.16
C GLY A 10 0.24 5.47 9.06
N MET A 11 -0.41 5.44 10.24
CA MET A 11 -0.40 6.56 11.18
C MET A 11 1.01 6.90 11.67
N LEU A 12 1.79 5.89 12.07
CA LEU A 12 3.18 6.11 12.52
C LEU A 12 4.06 6.69 11.40
N LEU A 13 3.88 6.19 10.18
CA LEU A 13 4.61 6.68 9.02
C LEU A 13 4.26 8.14 8.69
N TYR A 14 2.97 8.48 8.69
CA TYR A 14 2.53 9.87 8.48
C TYR A 14 3.00 10.79 9.60
N LEU A 15 2.98 10.34 10.86
CA LEU A 15 3.47 11.12 11.98
C LEU A 15 4.97 11.44 11.83
N ALA A 16 5.79 10.45 11.49
CA ALA A 16 7.21 10.64 11.25
C ALA A 16 7.47 11.61 10.09
N ALA A 17 6.68 11.50 9.01
CA ALA A 17 6.79 12.40 7.86
C ALA A 17 6.37 13.83 8.18
N LEU A 18 5.30 14.01 8.96
CA LEU A 18 4.85 15.32 9.43
C LEU A 18 5.88 16.01 10.32
N GLN A 19 6.56 15.26 11.18
CA GLN A 19 7.65 15.78 12.02
C GLN A 19 8.86 16.27 11.21
N GLY A 20 9.01 15.78 9.97
CA GLY A 20 10.05 16.22 9.05
C GLY A 20 9.74 17.54 8.33
N ILE A 21 8.50 18.06 8.41
CA ILE A 21 8.12 19.30 7.73
C ILE A 21 8.64 20.51 8.54
N PRO A 22 9.48 21.38 7.94
CA PRO A 22 10.00 22.55 8.64
C PRO A 22 8.88 23.52 9.06
N THR A 23 8.91 23.97 10.32
CA THR A 23 7.88 24.87 10.89
C THR A 23 7.85 26.25 10.24
N HIS A 24 9.00 26.75 9.77
CA HIS A 24 9.12 28.07 9.13
C HIS A 24 8.24 28.23 7.88
N LEU A 25 7.90 27.14 7.18
CA LEU A 25 6.97 27.17 6.04
C LEU A 25 5.55 27.56 6.48
N TYR A 26 5.12 27.09 7.65
CA TYR A 26 3.82 27.44 8.21
C TYR A 26 3.81 28.88 8.74
N GLU A 27 4.91 29.33 9.36
CA GLU A 27 5.07 30.72 9.83
C GLU A 27 5.06 31.71 8.66
N ALA A 28 5.76 31.40 7.57
CA ALA A 28 5.71 32.22 6.35
C ALA A 28 4.29 32.29 5.78
N ALA A 29 3.58 31.16 5.74
CA ALA A 29 2.19 31.12 5.28
C ALA A 29 1.22 31.88 6.21
N ASP A 30 1.50 31.95 7.51
CA ASP A 30 0.77 32.81 8.45
C ASP A 30 0.97 34.29 8.15
N ILE A 31 2.20 34.69 7.84
CA ILE A 31 2.54 36.07 7.44
C ILE A 31 1.83 36.44 6.12
N ASP A 32 1.76 35.50 5.17
CA ASP A 32 1.07 35.67 3.89
C ASP A 32 -0.48 35.58 4.00
N GLY A 33 -1.03 35.37 5.21
CA GLY A 33 -2.46 35.32 5.45
C GLY A 33 -3.16 34.05 4.96
N ALA A 34 -2.42 32.94 4.80
CA ALA A 34 -2.97 31.67 4.36
C ALA A 34 -3.84 31.01 5.44
N SER A 35 -5.05 30.60 5.06
CA SER A 35 -5.93 29.79 5.89
C SER A 35 -5.38 28.39 6.14
N ASN A 36 -5.86 27.72 7.21
CA ASN A 36 -5.45 26.35 7.54
C ASN A 36 -5.67 25.35 6.39
N TRP A 37 -6.72 25.55 5.59
CA TRP A 37 -6.99 24.72 4.42
C TRP A 37 -5.96 24.93 3.30
N GLN A 38 -5.53 26.18 3.08
CA GLN A 38 -4.48 26.50 2.12
C GLN A 38 -3.13 25.90 2.58
N LYS A 39 -2.78 26.00 3.86
CA LYS A 39 -1.57 25.38 4.41
C LYS A 39 -1.60 23.87 4.26
N PHE A 40 -2.74 23.22 4.51
CA PHE A 40 -2.88 21.78 4.30
C PHE A 40 -2.65 21.39 2.84
N LEU A 41 -3.33 22.06 1.90
CA LEU A 41 -3.26 21.70 0.48
C LEU A 41 -1.92 22.06 -0.20
N HIS A 42 -1.26 23.13 0.23
CA HIS A 42 -0.06 23.66 -0.43
C HIS A 42 1.25 23.38 0.31
N ILE A 43 1.21 23.06 1.61
CA ILE A 43 2.41 22.74 2.41
C ILE A 43 2.36 21.28 2.82
N THR A 44 1.34 20.88 3.59
CA THR A 44 1.30 19.55 4.19
C THR A 44 1.13 18.44 3.15
N LEU A 45 0.13 18.53 2.29
CA LEU A 45 -0.20 17.50 1.30
C LEU A 45 0.93 17.28 0.27
N PRO A 46 1.57 18.32 -0.30
CA PRO A 46 2.67 18.14 -1.24
C PRO A 46 3.93 17.57 -0.57
N LEU A 47 4.28 18.05 0.63
CA LEU A 47 5.47 17.58 1.36
C LEU A 47 5.32 16.15 1.89
N LEU A 48 4.09 15.69 2.14
CA LEU A 48 3.79 14.29 2.44
C LEU A 48 3.75 13.39 1.21
N GLY A 49 3.94 13.94 0.01
CA GLY A 49 3.90 13.21 -1.26
C GLY A 49 4.70 11.89 -1.29
N PRO A 50 5.98 11.87 -0.84
CA PRO A 50 6.76 10.63 -0.77
C PRO A 50 6.16 9.58 0.17
N THR A 51 5.54 10.02 1.27
CA THR A 51 4.88 9.15 2.24
C THR A 51 3.59 8.57 1.70
N HIS A 52 2.78 9.38 1.00
CA HIS A 52 1.59 8.92 0.29
C HIS A 52 1.96 7.84 -0.73
N PHE A 53 3.02 8.08 -1.51
CA PHE A 53 3.50 7.15 -2.52
C PHE A 53 3.89 5.80 -1.93
N TYR A 54 4.75 5.82 -0.89
CA TYR A 54 5.18 4.61 -0.21
C TYR A 54 4.00 3.80 0.33
N ASN A 55 3.05 4.48 1.01
CA ASN A 55 1.92 3.82 1.65
C ASN A 55 0.96 3.19 0.61
N ILE A 56 0.74 3.87 -0.52
CA ILE A 56 -0.09 3.34 -1.61
C ILE A 56 0.58 2.10 -2.24
N ILE A 57 1.87 2.17 -2.57
CA ILE A 57 2.59 1.02 -3.16
C ILE A 57 2.54 -0.18 -2.23
N THR A 58 2.97 0.01 -0.97
CA THR A 58 3.06 -1.09 -0.01
C THR A 58 1.68 -1.64 0.35
N GLY A 59 0.65 -0.79 0.40
CA GLY A 59 -0.73 -1.21 0.60
C GLY A 59 -1.29 -2.05 -0.55
N VAL A 60 -1.02 -1.64 -1.81
CA VAL A 60 -1.42 -2.40 -3.00
C VAL A 60 -0.74 -3.78 -3.01
N ILE A 61 0.59 -3.81 -2.84
CA ILE A 61 1.36 -5.06 -2.76
C ILE A 61 0.83 -5.97 -1.65
N GLY A 62 0.64 -5.41 -0.44
CA GLY A 62 0.15 -6.16 0.71
C GLY A 62 -1.25 -6.76 0.48
N THR A 63 -2.11 -6.05 -0.25
CA THR A 63 -3.46 -6.55 -0.58
C THR A 63 -3.40 -7.76 -1.51
N PHE A 64 -2.55 -7.73 -2.55
CA PHE A 64 -2.35 -8.88 -3.44
C PHE A 64 -1.68 -10.07 -2.74
N GLN A 65 -0.84 -9.81 -1.74
CA GLN A 65 -0.11 -10.84 -0.99
C GLN A 65 -0.88 -11.37 0.23
N GLN A 66 -2.14 -10.98 0.40
CA GLN A 66 -2.90 -11.26 1.61
C GLN A 66 -3.28 -12.75 1.71
N PHE A 67 -2.69 -13.44 2.69
CA PHE A 67 -2.87 -14.88 2.96
C PHE A 67 -3.47 -15.17 4.33
N GLY A 68 -2.91 -14.58 5.39
CA GLY A 68 -3.18 -15.02 6.76
C GLY A 68 -4.63 -14.92 7.21
N ALA A 69 -5.34 -13.85 6.81
CA ALA A 69 -6.76 -13.68 7.14
C ALA A 69 -7.62 -14.77 6.48
N GLN A 70 -7.33 -15.11 5.23
CA GLN A 70 -8.06 -16.10 4.47
C GLN A 70 -7.82 -17.49 5.03
N TYR A 71 -6.56 -17.83 5.31
CA TYR A 71 -6.18 -19.12 5.88
C TYR A 71 -6.82 -19.36 7.26
N VAL A 72 -6.78 -18.36 8.15
CA VAL A 72 -7.26 -18.52 9.54
C VAL A 72 -8.78 -18.38 9.64
N MET A 73 -9.39 -17.43 8.92
CA MET A 73 -10.80 -17.08 9.14
C MET A 73 -11.77 -17.83 8.22
N THR A 74 -11.36 -18.10 6.98
CA THR A 74 -12.30 -18.55 5.94
C THR A 74 -11.94 -19.88 5.30
N GLN A 75 -10.66 -20.24 5.30
CA GLN A 75 -10.12 -21.40 4.57
C GLN A 75 -10.60 -21.47 3.10
N GLY A 76 -10.78 -20.30 2.47
CA GLY A 76 -11.30 -20.18 1.11
C GLY A 76 -12.83 -20.30 0.97
N GLY A 77 -13.59 -20.44 2.06
CA GLY A 77 -15.05 -20.61 2.03
C GLY A 77 -15.89 -19.32 2.00
N PRO A 78 -17.20 -19.46 1.70
CA PRO A 78 -17.87 -20.67 1.20
C PRO A 78 -17.59 -20.93 -0.29
N ALA A 79 -17.46 -22.21 -0.67
CA ALA A 79 -17.30 -22.66 -2.07
C ALA A 79 -16.17 -21.97 -2.87
N GLY A 80 -15.07 -21.58 -2.23
CA GLY A 80 -13.96 -20.92 -2.91
C GLY A 80 -14.10 -19.39 -3.05
N SER A 81 -15.16 -18.78 -2.54
CA SER A 81 -15.45 -17.35 -2.78
C SER A 81 -14.43 -16.38 -2.16
N THR A 82 -13.63 -16.84 -1.20
CA THR A 82 -12.60 -16.02 -0.53
C THR A 82 -11.18 -16.46 -0.86
N THR A 83 -11.02 -17.37 -1.83
CA THR A 83 -9.73 -17.90 -2.27
C THR A 83 -8.92 -16.80 -2.95
N THR A 84 -7.84 -16.35 -2.32
CA THR A 84 -6.86 -15.48 -2.99
C THR A 84 -5.84 -16.29 -3.78
N ILE A 85 -5.17 -15.65 -4.74
CA ILE A 85 -4.11 -16.29 -5.54
C ILE A 85 -3.03 -16.90 -4.63
N VAL A 86 -2.66 -16.21 -3.54
CA VAL A 86 -1.67 -16.71 -2.58
C VAL A 86 -2.17 -17.95 -1.83
N TYR A 87 -3.44 -17.97 -1.44
CA TYR A 87 -4.04 -19.15 -0.80
C TYR A 87 -4.10 -20.34 -1.78
N TYR A 88 -4.38 -20.08 -3.06
CA TYR A 88 -4.35 -21.10 -4.10
C TYR A 88 -2.94 -21.66 -4.34
N ILE A 89 -1.90 -20.81 -4.36
CA ILE A 89 -0.49 -21.24 -4.42
C ILE A 89 -0.17 -22.16 -3.24
N TYR A 90 -0.58 -21.79 -2.03
CA TYR A 90 -0.35 -22.59 -0.82
C TYR A 90 -0.97 -23.99 -0.92
N ASN A 91 -2.23 -24.09 -1.32
CA ASN A 91 -2.90 -25.39 -1.46
C ASN A 91 -2.21 -26.27 -2.52
N ASN A 92 -1.82 -25.68 -3.67
CA ASN A 92 -1.10 -26.43 -4.70
C ASN A 92 0.29 -26.90 -4.23
N ALA A 93 1.02 -26.07 -3.49
CA ALA A 93 2.37 -26.40 -3.01
C ALA A 93 2.38 -27.43 -1.88
N PHE A 94 1.53 -27.25 -0.87
CA PHE A 94 1.62 -27.95 0.41
C PHE A 94 0.51 -28.97 0.67
N GLN A 95 -0.64 -28.87 0.01
CA GLN A 95 -1.72 -29.87 0.14
C GLN A 95 -1.70 -30.87 -1.01
N TRP A 96 -1.59 -30.37 -2.25
CA TRP A 96 -1.61 -31.22 -3.45
C TRP A 96 -0.22 -31.60 -3.96
N PHE A 97 0.84 -31.09 -3.32
CA PHE A 97 2.24 -31.36 -3.65
C PHE A 97 2.63 -31.09 -5.12
N LYS A 98 1.89 -30.20 -5.80
CA LYS A 98 2.15 -29.74 -7.17
C LYS A 98 3.08 -28.53 -7.17
N MET A 99 4.31 -28.72 -6.68
CA MET A 99 5.28 -27.63 -6.52
C MET A 99 5.62 -26.88 -7.82
N GLY A 100 5.73 -27.59 -8.94
CA GLY A 100 5.99 -26.97 -10.26
C GLY A 100 4.86 -26.03 -10.68
N TYR A 101 3.61 -26.46 -10.49
CA TYR A 101 2.44 -25.65 -10.81
C TYR A 101 2.27 -24.46 -9.85
N ALA A 102 2.48 -24.67 -8.55
CA ALA A 102 2.46 -23.60 -7.56
C ALA A 102 3.52 -22.52 -7.86
N SER A 103 4.72 -22.93 -8.27
CA SER A 103 5.79 -22.02 -8.68
C SER A 103 5.42 -21.20 -9.92
N ALA A 104 4.76 -21.82 -10.91
CA ALA A 104 4.29 -21.12 -12.10
C ALA A 104 3.26 -20.02 -11.76
N ILE A 105 2.30 -20.32 -10.87
CA ILE A 105 1.31 -19.34 -10.42
C ILE A 105 1.98 -18.21 -9.62
N ALA A 106 2.99 -18.53 -8.80
CA ALA A 106 3.76 -17.54 -8.05
C ALA A 106 4.48 -16.54 -8.97
N TRP A 107 5.07 -17.02 -10.07
CA TRP A 107 5.67 -16.16 -11.10
C TRP A 107 4.67 -15.26 -11.79
N VAL A 108 3.48 -15.76 -12.10
CA VAL A 108 2.39 -14.96 -12.69
C VAL A 108 1.92 -13.88 -11.71
N LEU A 109 1.77 -14.22 -10.42
CA LEU A 109 1.44 -13.24 -9.38
C LEU A 109 2.53 -12.17 -9.25
N PHE A 110 3.79 -12.58 -9.27
CA PHE A 110 4.93 -11.66 -9.24
C PHE A 110 4.85 -10.64 -10.38
N LEU A 111 4.63 -11.11 -11.62
CA LEU A 111 4.49 -10.23 -12.78
C LEU A 111 3.29 -9.27 -12.64
N MET A 112 2.15 -9.74 -12.14
CA MET A 112 0.99 -8.86 -11.88
C MET A 112 1.32 -7.77 -10.87
N VAL A 113 1.93 -8.11 -9.74
CA VAL A 113 2.31 -7.15 -8.70
C VAL A 113 3.39 -6.19 -9.21
N PHE A 114 4.33 -6.69 -10.01
CA PHE A 114 5.39 -5.89 -10.62
C PHE A 114 4.83 -4.85 -11.60
N ILE A 115 3.91 -5.26 -12.49
CA ILE A 115 3.22 -4.35 -13.41
C ILE A 115 2.41 -3.31 -12.62
N ALA A 116 1.65 -3.74 -11.61
CA ALA A 116 0.90 -2.82 -10.75
C ALA A 116 1.82 -1.80 -10.05
N THR A 117 3.00 -2.23 -9.62
CA THR A 117 4.02 -1.37 -8.99
C THR A 117 4.59 -0.36 -10.00
N ILE A 118 4.92 -0.78 -11.22
CA ILE A 118 5.40 0.14 -12.28
C ILE A 118 4.33 1.17 -12.63
N ILE A 119 3.08 0.74 -12.75
CA ILE A 119 1.93 1.62 -13.00
C ILE A 119 1.81 2.65 -11.88
N ASN A 120 1.84 2.21 -10.63
CA ASN A 120 1.76 3.10 -9.48
C ASN A 120 2.92 4.09 -9.42
N TRP A 121 4.13 3.63 -9.73
CA TRP A 121 5.33 4.45 -9.85
C TRP A 121 5.17 5.53 -10.92
N ARG A 122 4.69 5.20 -12.12
CA ARG A 122 4.51 6.18 -13.19
C ARG A 122 3.49 7.26 -12.83
N TYR A 123 2.33 6.89 -12.28
CA TYR A 123 1.29 7.87 -11.98
C TYR A 123 1.65 8.78 -10.80
N THR A 124 2.36 8.26 -9.80
CA THR A 124 2.68 9.02 -8.59
C THR A 124 4.02 9.74 -8.69
N GLY A 125 5.03 9.14 -9.32
CA GLY A 125 6.35 9.75 -9.51
C GLY A 125 6.32 11.00 -10.37
N THR A 126 5.42 11.07 -11.37
CA THR A 126 5.31 12.26 -12.24
C THR A 126 4.77 13.49 -11.50
N LYS A 127 4.09 13.31 -10.35
CA LYS A 127 3.47 14.40 -9.57
C LYS A 127 4.35 14.95 -8.44
N LEU A 128 5.50 14.31 -8.16
CA LEU A 128 6.39 14.65 -7.04
C LEU A 128 7.59 15.50 -7.44
N TYR A 129 7.83 15.69 -8.74
CA TYR A 129 9.00 16.40 -9.29
C TYR A 129 8.64 17.62 -10.16
N THR A 130 7.38 18.04 -10.17
CA THR A 130 6.87 19.25 -10.83
C THR A 130 6.04 20.05 -9.85
#